data_AF-A0A7W2FXR4-F1
#
_entry.id   AF-A0A7W2FXR4-F1
#
_cell.length_a   1.000
_cell.length_b   1.000
_cell.length_c   1.000
_cell.angle_alpha   90.00
_cell.angle_beta   90.00
_cell.angle_gamma   90.00
#
_symmetry.space_group_name_H-M   'P 1'
#
loop_
_entity.id
_entity.type
_entity.pdbx_description
1 polymer ?
#
loop_
_entity_poly.entity_id
_entity_poly.type
_entity_poly.pdbx_seq_one_letter_code
_entity_poly.pdbx_strand_id
1 'polypeptide(L)'
;MQQVKCTHCHKPLVCNADDIKNCDCQKIELLDETVAFLYEKTQHDCLCNDCLLKFDEMMKFAQTNKFPKRPTEMVEGLHFYMENGFFVFTEMYHFLKGRCCKNGCRHCVYGIHK
;
A
#
# COMPACT_ATOMS: atom_id res chain seq x y z
N MET A 1 3.15 -10.20 24.44
CA MET A 1 3.35 -8.97 23.63
C MET A 1 4.48 -9.22 22.65
N GLN A 2 4.22 -9.19 21.35
CA GLN A 2 5.28 -9.29 20.34
C GLN A 2 5.46 -7.93 19.66
N GLN A 3 6.72 -7.50 19.56
CA GLN A 3 7.08 -6.29 18.83
C GLN A 3 7.38 -6.69 17.38
N VAL A 4 6.38 -6.51 16.53
CA VAL A 4 6.47 -6.70 15.07
C VAL A 4 6.71 -5.35 14.41
N LYS A 5 7.17 -5.34 13.16
CA LYS A 5 7.28 -4.09 12.37
C LYS A 5 6.31 -4.18 11.20
N CYS A 6 5.70 -3.04 10.85
CA CYS A 6 4.90 -2.94 9.65
C CYS A 6 5.77 -3.24 8.42
N THR A 7 5.38 -4.19 7.56
CA THR A 7 6.16 -4.54 6.36
C THR A 7 6.20 -3.42 5.34
N HIS A 8 5.26 -2.47 5.41
CA HIS A 8 5.17 -1.34 4.49
C HIS A 8 5.92 -0.11 4.99
N CYS A 9 5.61 0.39 6.19
CA CYS A 9 6.20 1.63 6.71
C CYS A 9 7.30 1.43 7.76
N HIS A 10 7.60 0.19 8.13
CA HIS A 10 8.62 -0.20 9.12
C HIS A 10 8.40 0.34 10.54
N LYS A 11 7.27 1.02 10.81
CA LYS A 11 6.88 1.45 12.16
C LYS A 11 6.69 0.22 13.07
N PRO A 12 7.06 0.32 14.37
CA PRO A 12 6.82 -0.74 15.32
C PRO A 12 5.31 -0.92 15.55
N LEU A 13 4.90 -2.18 15.65
CA LEU A 13 3.55 -2.64 15.95
C LEU A 13 3.60 -3.48 17.21
N VAL A 14 2.69 -3.17 18.14
CA VAL A 14 2.51 -3.96 19.36
C VAL A 14 1.32 -4.87 19.14
N CYS A 15 1.57 -6.16 18.98
CA CYS A 15 0.50 -7.15 18.93
C CYS A 15 0.34 -7.80 20.31
N ASN A 16 -0.84 -7.61 20.89
CA ASN A 16 -1.27 -8.23 22.14
C ASN A 16 -2.43 -9.19 21.85
N ALA A 17 -2.11 -10.39 21.40
CA ALA A 17 -3.10 -11.44 21.11
C ALA A 17 -3.95 -11.81 22.36
N ASP A 18 -3.47 -11.53 23.56
CA ASP A 18 -4.19 -11.77 24.82
C ASP A 18 -5.24 -10.69 25.14
N ASP A 19 -5.21 -9.54 24.45
CA ASP A 19 -6.12 -8.41 24.66
C ASP A 19 -6.63 -7.84 23.33
N ILE A 20 -7.29 -8.70 22.55
CA ILE A 20 -7.86 -8.34 21.23
C ILE A 20 -8.90 -7.21 21.35
N LYS A 21 -9.63 -7.15 22.48
CA LYS A 21 -10.70 -6.16 22.71
C LYS A 21 -10.20 -4.73 22.71
N ASN A 22 -8.94 -4.51 23.11
CA ASN A 22 -8.30 -3.20 23.11
C ASN A 22 -7.34 -3.01 21.93
N CYS A 23 -7.32 -3.93 20.96
CA CYS A 23 -6.49 -3.75 19.78
C CYS A 23 -7.07 -2.63 18.91
N ASP A 24 -6.24 -1.67 18.56
CA ASP A 24 -6.59 -0.62 17.60
C ASP A 24 -6.97 -1.19 16.23
N CYS A 25 -6.57 -2.42 15.93
CA CYS A 25 -6.94 -3.14 14.72
C CYS A 25 -8.44 -3.46 14.61
N GLN A 26 -9.19 -3.48 15.72
CA GLN A 26 -10.63 -3.73 15.72
C GLN A 26 -11.47 -2.53 15.22
N LYS A 27 -10.87 -1.34 15.12
CA LYS A 27 -11.57 -0.10 14.77
C LYS A 27 -11.56 0.23 13.27
N ILE A 28 -10.90 -0.61 12.45
CA ILE A 28 -10.72 -0.32 11.03
C ILE A 28 -11.77 -1.08 10.23
N GLU A 29 -12.46 -0.35 9.37
CA GLU A 29 -13.32 -0.90 8.33
C GLU A 29 -12.62 -0.68 6.99
N LEU A 30 -12.37 -1.77 6.26
CA LEU A 30 -11.77 -1.78 4.93
C LEU A 30 -12.80 -2.28 3.92
N LEU A 31 -12.68 -1.84 2.67
CA LEU A 31 -13.43 -2.41 1.56
C LEU A 31 -13.05 -3.87 1.32
N ASP A 32 -14.01 -4.68 0.90
CA ASP A 32 -13.78 -6.09 0.54
C ASP A 32 -12.72 -6.21 -0.56
N GLU A 33 -12.69 -5.29 -1.52
CA GLU A 33 -11.67 -5.29 -2.56
C GLU A 33 -10.28 -4.95 -2.02
N THR A 34 -10.19 -4.09 -0.98
CA THR A 34 -8.92 -3.80 -0.28
C THR A 34 -8.41 -5.05 0.41
N VAL A 35 -9.29 -5.78 1.11
CA VAL A 35 -8.94 -7.05 1.77
C VAL A 35 -8.49 -8.09 0.74
N ALA A 36 -9.22 -8.24 -0.35
CA ALA A 36 -8.87 -9.15 -1.44
C ALA A 36 -7.52 -8.78 -2.08
N PHE A 37 -7.26 -7.49 -2.32
CA PHE A 37 -5.97 -7.02 -2.82
C PHE A 37 -4.82 -7.42 -1.89
N LEU A 38 -4.96 -7.12 -0.60
CA LEU A 38 -3.92 -7.42 0.40
C LEU A 38 -3.66 -8.93 0.49
N TYR A 39 -4.71 -9.74 0.53
CA TYR A 39 -4.57 -11.19 0.68
C TYR A 39 -4.08 -11.90 -0.59
N GLU A 40 -4.58 -11.51 -1.76
CA GLU A 40 -4.31 -12.25 -3.00
C GLU A 40 -3.15 -11.71 -3.83
N LYS A 41 -2.86 -10.40 -3.74
CA LYS A 41 -1.92 -9.74 -4.65
C LYS A 41 -0.63 -9.32 -3.96
N THR A 42 -0.62 -9.22 -2.63
CA THR A 42 0.54 -8.75 -1.87
C THR A 42 1.21 -9.87 -1.07
N GLN A 43 2.43 -9.62 -0.60
CA GLN A 43 3.17 -10.48 0.32
C GLN A 43 3.48 -9.74 1.62
N HIS A 44 2.58 -8.84 2.04
CA HIS A 44 2.73 -8.17 3.33
C HIS A 44 2.40 -9.13 4.48
N ASP A 45 3.20 -9.08 5.54
CA ASP A 45 2.90 -9.75 6.80
C ASP A 45 2.02 -8.83 7.66
N CYS A 46 2.59 -8.21 8.69
CA CYS A 46 1.86 -7.26 9.53
C CYS A 46 1.84 -5.86 8.89
N LEU A 47 0.65 -5.28 8.77
CA LEU A 47 0.44 -3.88 8.38
C LEU A 47 -0.12 -3.07 9.56
N CYS A 48 0.34 -1.83 9.69
CA CYS A 48 -0.21 -0.92 10.69
C CYS A 48 -1.52 -0.30 10.21
N ASN A 49 -2.29 0.22 11.16
CA ASN A 49 -3.57 0.86 10.89
C ASN A 49 -3.48 1.96 9.82
N ASP A 50 -2.49 2.85 9.93
CA ASP A 50 -2.25 3.90 8.93
C ASP A 50 -2.03 3.32 7.52
N CYS A 51 -1.28 2.22 7.40
CA CYS A 51 -1.00 1.60 6.10
C CYS A 51 -2.25 0.91 5.54
N LEU A 52 -3.04 0.26 6.39
CA LEU A 52 -4.31 -0.36 5.98
C LEU A 52 -5.28 0.69 5.44
N LEU A 53 -5.47 1.80 6.17
CA LEU A 53 -6.30 2.92 5.72
C LEU A 53 -5.76 3.53 4.42
N LYS A 54 -4.44 3.68 4.30
CA LYS A 54 -3.81 4.17 3.07
C LYS A 54 -4.07 3.25 1.87
N PHE A 55 -3.99 1.92 2.05
CA PHE A 55 -4.35 0.97 0.98
C PHE A 55 -5.83 1.06 0.60
N ASP A 56 -6.70 1.27 1.58
CA ASP A 56 -8.12 1.46 1.34
C ASP A 56 -8.42 2.75 0.55
N GLU A 57 -7.75 3.85 0.89
CA GLU A 57 -7.80 5.09 0.13
C GLU A 57 -7.29 4.91 -1.31
N MET A 58 -6.19 4.15 -1.49
CA MET A 58 -5.69 3.82 -2.83
C MET A 58 -6.69 2.96 -3.62
N MET A 59 -7.38 2.00 -2.99
CA MET A 59 -8.44 1.23 -3.63
C MET A 59 -9.61 2.10 -4.07
N LYS A 60 -10.11 2.97 -3.18
CA LYS A 60 -11.18 3.93 -3.49
C LYS A 60 -10.80 4.81 -4.68
N PHE A 61 -9.55 5.26 -4.70
CA PHE A 61 -9.02 6.04 -5.82
C PHE A 61 -8.99 5.21 -7.11
N ALA A 62 -8.54 3.95 -7.06
CA ALA A 62 -8.45 3.08 -8.23
C ALA A 62 -9.80 2.64 -8.80
N GLN A 63 -10.87 2.60 -8.00
CA GLN A 63 -12.23 2.32 -8.49
C GLN A 63 -12.77 3.48 -9.35
N THR A 64 -12.39 4.72 -9.03
CA THR A 64 -12.88 5.93 -9.71
C THR A 64 -11.93 6.42 -10.81
N ASN A 65 -10.64 6.07 -10.74
CA ASN A 65 -9.61 6.54 -11.64
C ASN A 65 -8.95 5.39 -12.40
N LYS A 66 -8.60 5.64 -13.66
CA LYS A 66 -7.95 4.65 -14.53
C LYS A 66 -6.44 4.86 -14.56
N PHE A 67 -5.71 3.77 -14.82
CA PHE A 67 -4.28 3.84 -15.07
C PHE A 67 -3.97 4.73 -16.30
N PRO A 68 -3.08 5.72 -16.18
CA PRO A 68 -2.69 6.58 -17.30
C PRO A 68 -1.91 5.76 -18.34
N LYS A 69 -2.41 5.68 -19.57
CA LYS A 69 -1.76 4.92 -20.66
C LYS A 69 -0.76 5.79 -21.42
N ARG A 70 -0.93 7.11 -21.39
CA ARG A 70 -0.10 8.10 -22.07
C ARG A 70 0.62 8.98 -21.05
N PRO A 71 1.84 9.45 -21.34
CA PRO A 71 2.54 10.40 -20.47
C PRO A 71 1.74 11.68 -20.19
N THR A 72 0.94 12.14 -21.14
CA THR A 72 0.07 13.32 -21.00
C THR A 72 -1.05 13.16 -19.97
N GLU A 73 -1.38 11.92 -19.59
CA GLU A 73 -2.38 11.60 -18.57
C GLU A 73 -1.72 11.47 -17.18
N MET A 74 -0.40 11.46 -17.11
CA MET A 74 0.33 11.39 -15.84
C MET A 74 0.38 12.77 -15.19
N VAL A 75 0.32 12.78 -13.86
CA VAL A 75 0.19 13.98 -13.04
C VAL A 75 1.29 13.91 -12.00
N GLU A 76 2.12 14.96 -11.94
CA GLU A 76 3.19 15.07 -10.95
C GLU A 76 2.59 15.15 -9.53
N GLY A 77 3.24 14.52 -8.55
CA GLY A 77 2.75 14.34 -7.19
C GLY A 77 1.79 13.16 -7.01
N LEU A 78 1.00 12.82 -8.04
CA LEU A 78 0.08 11.67 -8.00
C LEU A 78 0.73 10.42 -8.59
N HIS A 79 1.23 10.50 -9.82
CA HIS A 79 1.75 9.36 -10.57
C HIS A 79 3.29 9.27 -10.49
N PHE A 80 3.97 10.40 -10.46
CA PHE A 80 5.41 10.48 -10.35
C PHE A 80 5.84 11.78 -9.68
N TYR A 81 7.10 11.90 -9.31
CA TYR A 81 7.77 13.15 -9.02
C TYR A 81 9.17 13.14 -9.63
N MET A 82 9.76 14.32 -9.81
CA MET A 82 11.13 14.44 -10.29
C MET A 82 12.12 14.42 -9.12
N GLU A 83 13.09 13.52 -9.18
CA GLU A 83 14.20 13.43 -8.21
C GLU A 83 15.52 13.32 -9.00
N ASN A 84 16.44 14.27 -8.80
CA ASN A 84 17.74 14.30 -9.50
C ASN A 84 17.64 14.22 -11.04
N GLY A 85 16.58 14.79 -11.62
CA GLY A 85 16.34 14.73 -13.08
C GLY A 85 15.73 13.41 -13.58
N PHE A 86 15.41 12.48 -12.69
CA PHE A 86 14.75 11.22 -13.02
C PHE A 86 13.28 11.23 -12.59
N PHE A 87 12.45 10.52 -13.37
CA PHE A 87 11.07 10.24 -13.01
C PHE A 87 11.01 9.15 -11.95
N VAL A 88 10.48 9.48 -10.77
CA VAL A 88 10.24 8.53 -9.68
C VAL A 88 8.74 8.28 -9.56
N PHE A 89 8.31 7.07 -9.93
CA PHE A 89 6.91 6.68 -9.83
C PHE A 89 6.47 6.51 -8.38
N THR A 90 5.27 7.00 -8.06
CA THR A 90 4.68 6.91 -6.72
C THR A 90 4.06 5.54 -6.47
N GLU A 91 3.66 5.31 -5.22
CA GLU A 91 2.89 4.12 -4.84
C GLU A 91 1.55 4.05 -5.60
N MET A 92 0.85 5.17 -5.75
CA MET A 92 -0.42 5.24 -6.47
C MET A 92 -0.26 4.81 -7.94
N TYR A 93 0.82 5.19 -8.60
CA TYR A 93 1.10 4.72 -9.96
C TYR A 93 1.27 3.20 -10.03
N HIS A 94 2.05 2.63 -9.11
CA HIS A 94 2.24 1.19 -9.03
C HIS A 94 0.95 0.44 -8.66
N PHE A 95 0.10 1.07 -7.85
CA PHE A 95 -1.21 0.57 -7.48
C PHE A 95 -2.16 0.51 -8.68
N LEU A 96 -2.34 1.63 -9.38
CA LEU A 96 -3.18 1.74 -10.58
C LEU A 96 -2.71 0.81 -11.70
N LYS A 97 -1.40 0.54 -11.79
CA LYS A 97 -0.84 -0.41 -12.76
C LYS A 97 -1.41 -1.83 -12.60
N GLY A 98 -1.86 -2.19 -11.40
CA GLY A 98 -2.57 -3.42 -11.09
C GLY A 98 -1.73 -4.70 -11.18
N ARG A 99 -0.39 -4.61 -11.35
CA ARG A 99 0.50 -5.77 -11.34
C ARG A 99 1.89 -5.47 -10.78
N CYS A 100 2.43 -6.39 -9.99
CA CYS A 100 3.82 -6.35 -9.55
C CYS A 100 4.78 -6.76 -10.68
N CYS A 101 5.85 -5.98 -10.88
CA CYS A 101 6.91 -6.28 -11.84
C CYS A 101 8.11 -7.03 -11.26
N LYS A 102 8.15 -7.24 -9.93
CA LYS A 102 9.22 -7.94 -9.20
C LYS A 102 10.63 -7.33 -9.35
N ASN A 103 10.71 -6.05 -9.70
CA ASN A 103 11.98 -5.32 -9.87
C ASN A 103 12.47 -4.63 -8.58
N GLY A 104 11.86 -4.89 -7.43
CA GLY A 104 12.25 -4.25 -6.16
C GLY A 104 12.04 -2.73 -6.15
N CYS A 105 10.91 -2.25 -6.68
CA CYS A 105 10.62 -0.81 -6.77
C CYS A 105 10.59 -0.14 -5.38
N ARG A 106 11.13 1.09 -5.29
CA ARG A 106 11.13 1.90 -4.06
C ARG A 106 9.74 2.12 -3.46
N HIS A 107 8.74 2.32 -4.33
CA HIS A 107 7.36 2.61 -3.96
C HIS A 107 6.44 1.39 -4.20
N CYS A 108 6.94 0.19 -3.93
CA CYS A 108 6.21 -1.05 -4.18
C CYS A 108 5.03 -1.22 -3.21
N VAL A 109 3.82 -1.26 -3.75
CA VAL A 109 2.59 -1.52 -2.96
C VAL A 109 2.38 -3.00 -2.63
N TYR A 110 3.12 -3.90 -3.26
CA TYR A 110 2.89 -5.35 -3.16
C TYR A 110 3.71 -6.04 -2.05
N GLY A 111 4.66 -5.35 -1.41
CA GLY A 111 5.52 -5.96 -0.39
C GLY A 111 6.48 -7.02 -0.91
N ILE A 112 6.56 -7.21 -2.23
CA ILE A 112 7.44 -8.19 -2.86
C ILE A 112 8.82 -7.58 -3.01
N HIS A 113 9.65 -7.77 -1.99
CA HIS A 113 11.08 -7.49 -2.01
C HIS A 113 11.79 -8.84 -1.92
N LYS A 114 12.33 -9.29 -3.06
CA LYS A 114 13.17 -10.50 -3.12
C LYS A 114 14.54 -10.22 -2.52
#